data_AF-A0A7Y6I1F7-F1
#
_entry.id   AF-A0A7Y6I1F7-F1
#
_cell.length_a   1.000
_cell.length_b   1.000
_cell.length_c   1.000
_cell.angle_alpha   90.00
_cell.angle_beta   90.00
_cell.angle_gamma   90.00
#
_symmetry.space_group_name_H-M   'P 1'
#
loop_
_entity.id
_entity.type
_entity.pdbx_description
1 polymer ?
#
loop_
_entity_poly.entity_id
_entity_poly.type
_entity_poly.pdbx_seq_one_letter_code
_entity_poly.pdbx_strand_id
1 'polypeptide(L)'
;MNSSIEHISRQRARRRGARASAAALAACLTTALGGGVAHAATVDGAAGRAGSAIAQNAGQAANRLDPVDWASVVEPALKCPKPGPNASWYKVRARVAAVGDRTRDGRRETVVVSSCPSTTSSNPLIAFVYDGAAKPSAPHLLGKLGTNRYYKSLQVAIRGGSVQLRGKVVSDRAPNCCPDLIVSQTYRWDGAKFRRTAEKATRIS
;
A
#
# COMPACT_ATOMS: atom_id res chain seq x y z
N MET A 1 -50.74 -34.23 -5.29
CA MET A 1 -51.19 -32.87 -4.95
C MET A 1 -49.92 -32.06 -4.68
N ASN A 2 -49.13 -31.56 -5.65
CA ASN A 2 -49.34 -30.69 -6.82
C ASN A 2 -49.93 -29.30 -6.52
N SER A 3 -49.25 -28.28 -7.08
CA SER A 3 -49.52 -26.83 -7.15
C SER A 3 -48.87 -25.98 -6.04
N SER A 4 -48.01 -24.98 -6.30
CA SER A 4 -47.58 -24.36 -7.56
C SER A 4 -46.23 -23.63 -7.39
N ILE A 5 -45.29 -23.99 -8.25
CA ILE A 5 -44.18 -23.16 -8.71
C ILE A 5 -44.72 -22.39 -9.91
N GLU A 6 -44.80 -21.06 -9.87
CA GLU A 6 -44.73 -20.15 -11.03
C GLU A 6 -45.06 -18.71 -10.61
N HIS A 7 -44.04 -17.86 -10.49
CA HIS A 7 -44.22 -16.45 -10.86
C HIS A 7 -42.97 -15.94 -11.60
N ILE A 8 -42.99 -16.35 -12.86
CA ILE A 8 -42.39 -15.79 -14.07
C ILE A 8 -42.09 -14.27 -13.98
N SER A 9 -40.80 -13.96 -14.10
CA SER A 9 -40.22 -13.16 -15.19
C SER A 9 -41.12 -12.09 -15.82
N ARG A 10 -40.99 -10.81 -15.40
CA ARG A 10 -41.52 -9.70 -16.22
C ARG A 10 -41.03 -8.28 -15.88
N GLN A 11 -39.73 -8.01 -15.70
CA GLN A 11 -39.25 -6.62 -15.72
C GLN A 11 -37.90 -6.44 -16.45
N ARG A 12 -37.89 -6.76 -17.75
CA ARG A 12 -37.01 -6.10 -18.73
C ARG A 12 -37.89 -5.55 -19.84
N ALA A 13 -38.03 -4.23 -19.90
CA ALA A 13 -38.08 -3.42 -21.12
C ALA A 13 -38.74 -2.06 -20.83
N ARG A 14 -38.24 -1.02 -21.51
CA ARG A 14 -38.75 0.36 -21.59
C ARG A 14 -38.29 1.17 -20.37
N ARG A 15 -37.31 2.07 -20.51
CA ARG A 15 -37.43 3.32 -21.26
C ARG A 15 -36.15 3.69 -22.03
N ARG A 16 -36.31 3.81 -23.35
CA ARG A 16 -35.48 4.61 -24.26
C ARG A 16 -36.12 6.01 -24.35
N GLY A 17 -35.30 7.05 -24.42
CA GLY A 17 -35.67 8.43 -24.78
C GLY A 17 -34.43 9.31 -24.64
N ALA A 18 -33.65 9.46 -25.71
CA ALA A 18 -33.56 10.65 -26.57
C ALA A 18 -32.57 11.69 -25.99
N ARG A 19 -31.31 11.71 -26.46
CA ARG A 19 -30.80 12.57 -27.57
C ARG A 19 -31.05 14.06 -27.35
N ALA A 20 -29.98 14.80 -27.08
CA ALA A 20 -29.79 16.17 -27.55
C ALA A 20 -28.29 16.40 -27.79
N SER A 21 -27.93 16.62 -29.06
CA SER A 21 -26.66 17.17 -29.50
C SER A 21 -26.90 18.65 -29.83
N ALA A 22 -25.98 19.52 -29.43
CA ALA A 22 -25.74 20.85 -30.01
C ALA A 22 -24.27 21.19 -29.67
N ALA A 23 -23.32 21.21 -30.59
CA ALA A 23 -23.08 22.12 -31.72
C ALA A 23 -22.31 23.39 -31.32
N ALA A 24 -21.30 23.68 -32.14
CA ALA A 24 -20.15 24.57 -31.96
C ALA A 24 -20.42 26.07 -32.17
N LEU A 25 -19.47 26.90 -31.70
CA LEU A 25 -19.02 28.19 -32.23
C LEU A 25 -17.50 28.26 -31.90
N ALA A 26 -16.54 28.17 -32.85
CA ALA A 26 -16.02 29.18 -33.80
C ALA A 26 -15.63 30.50 -33.09
N ALA A 27 -14.51 31.19 -33.32
CA ALA A 27 -13.26 31.04 -34.06
C ALA A 27 -12.34 32.22 -33.63
N CYS A 28 -11.01 32.16 -33.85
CA CYS A 28 -10.24 33.27 -34.43
C CYS A 28 -8.80 32.84 -34.76
N LEU A 29 -8.44 33.03 -36.03
CA LEU A 29 -7.13 32.81 -36.62
C LEU A 29 -6.21 34.01 -36.34
N THR A 30 -4.91 33.75 -36.22
CA THR A 30 -3.88 34.61 -36.84
C THR A 30 -2.70 33.76 -37.31
N THR A 31 -2.58 33.63 -38.62
CA THR A 31 -1.43 33.12 -39.37
C THR A 31 -0.34 34.19 -39.44
N ALA A 32 0.91 33.82 -39.15
CA ALA A 32 2.09 34.58 -39.57
C ALA A 32 2.93 33.72 -40.54
N LEU A 33 3.16 34.27 -41.73
CA LEU A 33 3.95 33.72 -42.82
C LEU A 33 5.43 34.07 -42.64
N GLY A 34 6.30 33.10 -42.94
CA GLY A 34 7.73 33.25 -43.18
C GLY A 34 8.35 31.85 -43.20
N GLY A 35 8.80 31.25 -44.30
CA GLY A 35 9.39 31.80 -45.52
C GLY A 35 10.91 31.77 -45.37
N GLY A 36 11.57 30.68 -45.78
CA GLY A 36 13.04 30.64 -45.81
C GLY A 36 13.70 29.27 -45.93
N VAL A 37 14.00 28.91 -47.19
CA VAL A 37 15.14 28.12 -47.72
C VAL A 37 15.52 26.76 -47.12
N ALA A 38 15.38 25.74 -47.99
CA ALA A 38 16.03 24.45 -47.89
C ALA A 38 17.56 24.59 -47.95
N HIS A 39 18.26 23.88 -47.08
CA HIS A 39 19.62 23.40 -47.34
C HIS A 39 19.59 21.88 -47.21
N ALA A 40 19.80 21.22 -48.35
CA ALA A 40 20.13 19.81 -48.42
C ALA A 40 21.58 19.65 -47.92
N ALA A 41 21.76 18.88 -46.85
CA ALA A 41 23.03 18.30 -46.49
C ALA A 41 22.84 16.78 -46.42
N THR A 42 23.29 16.10 -47.47
CA THR A 42 23.54 14.66 -47.47
C THR A 42 24.68 14.38 -46.50
N VAL A 43 24.41 13.60 -45.46
CA VAL A 43 25.42 12.81 -44.77
C VAL A 43 24.93 11.38 -44.70
N ASP A 44 25.43 10.59 -45.64
CA ASP A 44 25.57 9.15 -45.51
C ASP A 44 26.53 8.86 -44.35
N GLY A 45 26.07 8.05 -43.40
CA GLY A 45 26.80 7.73 -42.19
C GLY A 45 26.24 6.46 -41.57
N ALA A 46 26.57 5.32 -42.18
CA ALA A 46 26.38 4.01 -41.58
C ALA A 46 27.13 3.92 -40.24
N ALA A 47 26.43 3.72 -39.13
CA ALA A 47 26.97 3.08 -37.93
C ALA A 47 25.87 2.71 -36.94
N GLY A 48 25.78 1.42 -36.63
CA GLY A 48 25.30 0.94 -35.34
C GLY A 48 23.79 0.91 -35.13
N ARG A 49 23.19 -0.25 -35.37
CA ARG A 49 22.08 -0.72 -34.53
C ARG A 49 22.59 -0.80 -33.08
N ALA A 50 22.53 0.33 -32.36
CA ALA A 50 22.69 0.37 -30.92
C ALA A 50 21.41 -0.20 -30.31
N GLY A 51 21.53 -1.48 -29.91
CA GLY A 51 20.75 -2.18 -28.90
C GLY A 51 19.33 -1.70 -28.63
N SER A 52 18.36 -2.49 -29.07
CA SER A 52 17.19 -2.80 -28.25
C SER A 52 17.67 -3.47 -26.96
N ALA A 53 18.13 -2.67 -26.00
CA ALA A 53 18.52 -3.06 -24.65
C ALA A 53 17.92 -2.08 -23.63
N ILE A 54 16.65 -1.72 -23.81
CA ILE A 54 15.84 -1.10 -22.74
C ILE A 54 14.47 -1.78 -22.67
N ALA A 55 14.46 -3.10 -22.80
CA ALA A 55 13.25 -3.89 -22.59
C ALA A 55 13.54 -5.16 -21.79
N GLN A 56 14.62 -5.20 -21.00
CA GLN A 56 14.92 -6.29 -20.07
C GLN A 56 15.71 -5.79 -18.85
N ASN A 57 15.20 -4.76 -18.17
CA ASN A 57 15.63 -4.41 -16.79
C ASN A 57 14.53 -3.73 -15.96
N ALA A 58 13.26 -3.84 -16.40
CA ALA A 58 12.10 -3.51 -15.56
C ALA A 58 11.64 -4.73 -14.73
N GLY A 59 12.46 -5.77 -14.65
CA GLY A 59 12.34 -6.84 -13.68
C GLY A 59 12.77 -6.29 -12.32
N GLN A 60 11.79 -5.83 -11.55
CA GLN A 60 11.79 -5.95 -10.09
C GLN A 60 13.17 -5.69 -9.46
N ALA A 61 13.66 -4.45 -9.55
CA ALA A 61 14.86 -4.05 -8.83
C ALA A 61 14.74 -4.55 -7.39
N ALA A 62 15.67 -5.43 -6.99
CA ALA A 62 15.69 -6.04 -5.66
C ALA A 62 15.51 -4.92 -4.63
N ASN A 63 14.61 -5.12 -3.68
CA ASN A 63 14.40 -4.08 -2.67
C ASN A 63 15.69 -4.03 -1.85
N ARG A 64 16.31 -2.85 -1.76
CA ARG A 64 17.61 -2.64 -1.08
C ARG A 64 17.63 -3.28 0.31
N LEU A 65 16.48 -3.35 0.97
CA LEU A 65 16.32 -3.85 2.33
C LEU A 65 15.94 -5.33 2.42
N ASP A 66 16.00 -6.10 1.32
CA ASP A 66 15.77 -7.54 1.33
C ASP A 66 16.69 -8.32 2.30
N PRO A 67 18.00 -8.01 2.46
CA PRO A 67 18.86 -8.75 3.38
C PRO A 67 18.72 -8.35 4.85
N VAL A 68 17.80 -7.45 5.19
CA VAL A 68 17.65 -6.94 6.56
C VAL A 68 17.07 -8.02 7.49
N ASP A 69 17.72 -8.26 8.63
CA ASP A 69 17.08 -8.97 9.74
C ASP A 69 16.07 -8.07 10.44
N TRP A 70 14.84 -8.13 9.93
CA TRP A 70 13.75 -7.30 10.42
C TRP A 70 13.38 -7.58 11.87
N ALA A 71 13.64 -8.76 12.41
CA ALA A 71 13.34 -9.07 13.81
C ALA A 71 14.21 -8.22 14.74
N SER A 72 15.53 -8.17 14.48
CA SER A 72 16.48 -7.34 15.22
C SER A 72 16.20 -5.85 15.04
N VAL A 73 15.79 -5.41 13.85
CA VAL A 73 15.50 -4.00 13.56
C VAL A 73 14.24 -3.48 14.24
N VAL A 74 13.18 -4.30 14.35
CA VAL A 74 11.92 -3.86 15.01
C VAL A 74 11.95 -4.00 16.52
N GLU A 75 12.81 -4.86 17.08
CA GLU A 75 12.83 -5.16 18.51
C GLU A 75 12.96 -3.90 19.40
N PRO A 76 13.93 -2.99 19.19
CA PRO A 76 14.03 -1.76 19.99
C PRO A 76 12.78 -0.88 19.86
N ALA A 77 12.15 -0.90 18.68
CA ALA A 77 10.95 -0.12 18.40
C ALA A 77 9.69 -0.70 19.07
N LEU A 78 9.62 -2.02 19.31
CA LEU A 78 8.51 -2.63 20.01
C LEU A 78 8.46 -2.23 21.50
N LYS A 79 9.60 -1.92 22.11
CA LYS A 79 9.72 -1.62 23.55
C LYS A 79 9.08 -2.72 24.42
N CYS A 80 9.31 -3.98 24.06
CA CYS A 80 8.76 -5.10 24.81
C CYS A 80 9.35 -5.18 26.22
N PRO A 81 8.56 -5.61 27.22
CA PRO A 81 9.10 -6.01 28.51
C PRO A 81 10.15 -7.09 28.29
N LYS A 82 11.40 -6.80 28.70
CA LYS A 82 12.48 -7.78 28.62
C LYS A 82 12.30 -8.79 29.73
N PRO A 83 12.25 -10.10 29.42
CA PRO A 83 12.28 -11.11 30.45
C PRO A 83 13.68 -11.24 31.05
N GLY A 84 13.83 -12.11 32.05
CA GLY A 84 15.13 -12.41 32.64
C GLY A 84 16.16 -12.93 31.60
N PRO A 85 17.46 -12.86 31.90
CA PRO A 85 18.56 -13.01 30.93
C PRO A 85 18.60 -14.34 30.17
N ASN A 86 17.92 -15.38 30.67
CA ASN A 86 17.95 -16.73 30.09
C ASN A 86 16.59 -17.18 29.52
N ALA A 87 15.70 -16.23 29.19
CA ALA A 87 14.38 -16.55 28.64
C ALA A 87 14.46 -16.96 27.17
N SER A 88 14.65 -18.26 26.93
CA SER A 88 14.73 -18.86 25.59
C SER A 88 13.46 -18.67 24.73
N TRP A 89 12.31 -18.40 25.36
CA TRP A 89 11.05 -18.11 24.66
C TRP A 89 11.02 -16.72 24.02
N TYR A 90 11.90 -15.81 24.43
CA TYR A 90 11.91 -14.44 23.95
C TYR A 90 12.58 -14.36 22.57
N LYS A 91 11.75 -14.48 21.54
CA LYS A 91 12.18 -14.32 20.14
C LYS A 91 11.21 -13.43 19.39
N VAL A 92 11.65 -12.22 19.04
CA VAL A 92 10.89 -11.31 18.19
C VAL A 92 10.72 -11.94 16.81
N ARG A 93 9.50 -11.90 16.29
CA ARG A 93 9.18 -12.35 14.94
C ARG A 93 8.67 -11.16 14.14
N ALA A 94 9.30 -10.90 13.01
CA ALA A 94 8.90 -9.86 12.10
C ALA A 94 8.63 -10.45 10.71
N ARG A 95 7.73 -9.83 9.95
CA ARG A 95 7.55 -10.14 8.53
C ARG A 95 7.43 -8.85 7.74
N VAL A 96 8.02 -8.85 6.55
CA VAL A 96 7.72 -7.83 5.54
C VAL A 96 6.29 -8.05 5.06
N ALA A 97 5.43 -7.05 5.26
CA ALA A 97 4.02 -7.11 4.91
C ALA A 97 3.70 -6.39 3.60
N ALA A 98 4.46 -5.33 3.27
CA ALA A 98 4.34 -4.62 2.00
C ALA A 98 5.60 -3.81 1.68
N VAL A 99 5.84 -3.50 0.40
CA VAL A 99 6.95 -2.65 -0.05
C VAL A 99 6.47 -1.70 -1.15
N GLY A 100 6.73 -0.39 -1.03
CA GLY A 100 6.50 0.56 -2.11
C GLY A 100 6.53 2.03 -1.69
N ASP A 101 6.79 2.91 -2.65
CA ASP A 101 7.01 4.36 -2.47
C ASP A 101 5.78 5.10 -1.91
N ARG A 102 5.86 5.50 -0.64
CA ARG A 102 4.84 6.25 0.11
C ARG A 102 5.23 7.69 0.37
N THR A 103 6.52 8.01 0.37
CA THR A 103 7.03 9.37 0.59
C THR A 103 7.08 10.20 -0.70
N ARG A 104 6.91 9.55 -1.86
CA ARG A 104 6.98 10.12 -3.22
C ARG A 104 8.37 10.66 -3.59
N ASP A 105 9.41 10.08 -2.99
CA ASP A 105 10.81 10.40 -3.31
C ASP A 105 11.43 9.40 -4.30
N GLY A 106 10.65 8.45 -4.83
CA GLY A 106 11.09 7.41 -5.74
C GLY A 106 11.75 6.21 -5.05
N ARG A 107 11.90 6.23 -3.72
CA ARG A 107 12.42 5.11 -2.93
C ARG A 107 11.26 4.32 -2.35
N ARG A 108 11.45 3.01 -2.18
CA ARG A 108 10.37 2.11 -1.74
C ARG A 108 10.47 1.87 -0.24
N GLU A 109 9.51 2.40 0.51
CA GLU A 109 9.38 2.09 1.94
C GLU A 109 9.03 0.62 2.15
N THR A 110 9.53 0.05 3.24
CA THR A 110 9.19 -1.30 3.67
C THR A 110 8.30 -1.25 4.90
N VAL A 111 7.14 -1.91 4.83
CA VAL A 111 6.23 -2.06 5.97
C VAL A 111 6.42 -3.44 6.58
N VAL A 112 6.86 -3.46 7.84
CA VAL A 112 7.11 -4.67 8.61
C VAL A 112 6.05 -4.78 9.69
N VAL A 113 5.52 -5.98 9.92
CA VAL A 113 4.60 -6.21 11.03
C VAL A 113 5.21 -7.16 12.03
N SER A 114 5.10 -6.78 13.30
CA SER A 114 5.65 -7.52 14.45
C SER A 114 4.80 -7.29 15.70
N SER A 115 5.06 -8.07 16.74
CA SER A 115 4.44 -7.95 18.07
C SER A 115 5.43 -8.41 19.12
N CYS A 116 5.22 -8.01 20.37
CA CYS A 116 6.05 -8.52 21.46
C CYS A 116 5.90 -10.05 21.62
N PRO A 117 7.00 -10.78 21.85
CA PRO A 117 6.95 -12.18 22.21
C PRO A 117 6.17 -12.37 23.52
N SER A 118 5.44 -13.47 23.63
CA SER A 118 4.79 -13.90 24.87
C SER A 118 4.49 -15.39 24.79
N THR A 119 4.53 -16.07 25.93
CA THR A 119 4.24 -17.50 26.06
C THR A 119 2.75 -17.78 26.34
N THR A 120 2.07 -16.84 27.00
CA THR A 120 0.71 -17.06 27.54
C THR A 120 -0.31 -16.05 27.02
N SER A 121 0.08 -15.08 26.20
CA SER A 121 -0.81 -14.05 25.68
C SER A 121 -0.46 -13.66 24.25
N SER A 122 -1.44 -13.19 23.49
CA SER A 122 -1.18 -12.62 22.16
C SER A 122 -1.08 -11.11 22.28
N ASN A 123 0.13 -10.55 22.17
CA ASN A 123 0.33 -9.10 22.11
C ASN A 123 -0.25 -8.50 20.82
N PRO A 124 -0.58 -7.19 20.80
CA PRO A 124 -1.10 -6.56 19.61
C PRO A 124 -0.04 -6.51 18.50
N LEU A 125 -0.47 -6.77 17.26
CA LEU A 125 0.34 -6.57 16.08
C LEU A 125 0.46 -5.08 15.75
N ILE A 126 1.67 -4.64 15.44
CA ILE A 126 2.00 -3.25 15.07
C ILE A 126 2.68 -3.29 13.70
N ALA A 127 2.32 -2.33 12.83
CA ALA A 127 3.01 -2.12 11.57
C ALA A 127 4.06 -1.01 11.71
N PHE A 128 5.28 -1.26 11.26
CA PHE A 128 6.43 -0.36 11.27
C PHE A 128 6.78 -0.01 9.84
N VAL A 129 6.93 1.28 9.53
CA VAL A 129 7.33 1.73 8.19
C VAL A 129 8.76 2.21 8.23
N TYR A 130 9.63 1.62 7.42
CA TYR A 130 11.03 1.98 7.28
C TYR A 130 11.28 2.63 5.92
N ASP A 131 12.15 3.64 5.90
CA ASP A 131 12.51 4.32 4.65
C ASP A 131 13.21 3.38 3.66
N GLY A 132 13.06 3.64 2.36
CA GLY A 132 13.80 2.90 1.32
C GLY A 132 15.21 3.44 1.05
N ALA A 133 15.60 4.50 1.75
CA ALA A 133 16.81 5.28 1.52
C ALA A 133 18.03 4.72 2.24
N ALA A 134 17.81 4.19 3.43
CA ALA A 134 18.83 3.81 4.38
C ALA A 134 19.64 2.60 3.90
N LYS A 135 20.80 2.45 4.54
CA LYS A 135 21.62 1.26 4.37
C LYS A 135 20.94 0.08 5.05
N PRO A 136 21.06 -1.16 4.53
CA PRO A 136 20.46 -2.34 5.17
C PRO A 136 20.93 -2.56 6.61
N SER A 137 22.13 -2.13 6.97
CA SER A 137 22.66 -2.22 8.33
C SER A 137 22.06 -1.20 9.30
N ALA A 138 21.36 -0.18 8.81
CA ALA A 138 20.75 0.86 9.65
C ALA A 138 19.43 1.37 9.03
N PRO A 139 18.38 0.54 8.87
CA PRO A 139 17.09 0.99 8.37
C PRO A 139 16.50 2.04 9.29
N HIS A 140 16.00 3.14 8.75
CA HIS A 140 15.48 4.24 9.54
C HIS A 140 13.94 4.22 9.58
N LEU A 141 13.39 4.31 10.80
CA LEU A 141 11.97 4.15 11.09
C LEU A 141 11.21 5.45 10.85
N LEU A 142 10.27 5.44 9.92
CA LEU A 142 9.38 6.56 9.59
C LEU A 142 8.10 6.59 10.42
N GLY A 143 7.65 5.45 10.96
CA GLY A 143 6.44 5.44 11.78
C GLY A 143 5.97 4.09 12.28
N LYS A 144 5.14 4.14 13.31
CA LYS A 144 4.40 2.99 13.87
C LYS A 144 2.91 3.21 13.64
N LEU A 145 2.26 2.25 13.01
CA LEU A 145 0.87 2.31 12.61
C LEU A 145 0.06 1.26 13.38
N GLY A 146 -1.23 1.53 13.60
CA GLY A 146 -2.14 0.60 14.28
C GLY A 146 -1.96 0.52 15.81
N THR A 147 -1.10 1.33 16.41
CA THR A 147 -0.80 1.31 17.87
C THR A 147 -1.99 1.63 18.77
N ASN A 148 -3.06 2.23 18.23
CA ASN A 148 -4.27 2.58 18.96
C ASN A 148 -5.33 1.46 18.95
N ARG A 149 -4.98 0.27 18.45
CA ARG A 149 -5.89 -0.87 18.32
C ARG A 149 -5.16 -2.15 18.71
N TYR A 150 -5.91 -3.07 19.32
CA TYR A 150 -5.39 -4.37 19.69
C TYR A 150 -5.58 -5.37 18.55
N TYR A 151 -4.77 -5.26 17.48
CA TYR A 151 -4.86 -6.19 16.34
C TYR A 151 -4.36 -7.59 16.72
N LYS A 152 -5.23 -8.60 16.65
CA LYS A 152 -4.86 -10.03 16.75
C LYS A 152 -4.50 -10.63 15.39
N SER A 153 -5.03 -10.04 14.31
CA SER A 153 -4.56 -10.26 12.95
C SER A 153 -4.37 -8.92 12.27
N LEU A 154 -3.40 -8.82 11.37
CA LEU A 154 -3.11 -7.56 10.67
C LEU A 154 -2.65 -7.83 9.24
N GLN A 155 -3.47 -7.43 8.28
CA GLN A 155 -3.14 -7.33 6.88
C GLN A 155 -2.71 -5.91 6.56
N VAL A 156 -1.71 -5.78 5.70
CA VAL A 156 -1.21 -4.50 5.22
C VAL A 156 -1.36 -4.48 3.71
N ALA A 157 -1.92 -3.40 3.19
CA ALA A 157 -1.94 -3.14 1.77
C ALA A 157 -1.41 -1.72 1.51
N ILE A 158 -0.77 -1.57 0.37
CA ILE A 158 -0.29 -0.28 -0.12
C ILE A 158 -1.08 0.06 -1.38
N ARG A 159 -1.85 1.15 -1.36
CA ARG A 159 -2.66 1.62 -2.51
C ARG A 159 -2.82 3.14 -2.51
N GLY A 160 -2.73 3.75 -3.70
CA GLY A 160 -3.04 5.17 -3.90
C GLY A 160 -2.31 6.11 -2.94
N GLY A 161 -0.99 5.95 -2.78
CA GLY A 161 -0.20 6.79 -1.87
C GLY A 161 -0.44 6.53 -0.38
N SER A 162 -1.20 5.49 -0.03
CA SER A 162 -1.64 5.23 1.35
C SER A 162 -1.24 3.84 1.82
N VAL A 163 -1.00 3.71 3.13
CA VAL A 163 -0.86 2.41 3.81
C VAL A 163 -2.20 2.08 4.47
N GLN A 164 -2.78 0.95 4.09
CA GLN A 164 -4.03 0.45 4.63
C GLN A 164 -3.76 -0.73 5.56
N LEU A 165 -4.26 -0.62 6.78
CA LEU A 165 -4.28 -1.69 7.76
C LEU A 165 -5.68 -2.29 7.81
N ARG A 166 -5.79 -3.61 7.86
CA ARG A 166 -7.07 -4.29 8.12
C ARG A 166 -6.86 -5.52 8.98
N GLY A 167 -7.72 -5.73 9.97
CA GLY A 167 -7.52 -6.86 10.86
C GLY A 167 -8.63 -7.06 11.88
N LYS A 168 -8.54 -8.21 12.57
CA LYS A 168 -9.37 -8.54 13.72
C LYS A 168 -8.81 -7.82 14.96
N VAL A 169 -9.66 -7.09 15.67
CA VAL A 169 -9.30 -6.28 16.84
C VAL A 169 -10.14 -6.71 18.04
N VAL A 170 -9.50 -6.72 19.22
CA VAL A 170 -10.18 -6.81 20.52
C VAL A 170 -10.56 -5.39 20.94
N SER A 171 -11.86 -5.13 21.11
CA SER A 171 -12.37 -3.88 21.67
C SER A 171 -12.28 -3.89 23.19
N ASP A 172 -12.43 -2.70 23.80
CA ASP A 172 -12.44 -2.55 25.26
C ASP A 172 -13.63 -3.24 25.95
N ARG A 173 -14.65 -3.63 25.17
CA ARG A 173 -15.87 -4.31 25.66
C ARG A 173 -15.88 -5.80 25.39
N ALA A 174 -14.83 -6.33 24.74
CA ALA A 174 -14.76 -7.72 24.36
C ALA A 174 -14.57 -8.61 25.60
N PRO A 175 -15.51 -9.53 25.90
CA PRO A 175 -15.28 -10.51 26.96
C PRO A 175 -14.24 -11.53 26.48
N ASN A 176 -13.27 -11.84 27.33
CA ASN A 176 -12.43 -13.03 27.20
C ASN A 176 -11.58 -13.11 25.92
N CYS A 177 -10.75 -12.10 25.66
CA CYS A 177 -9.59 -12.14 24.74
C CYS A 177 -9.87 -12.27 23.22
N CYS A 178 -11.11 -12.59 22.82
CA CYS A 178 -11.49 -12.80 21.43
C CYS A 178 -11.70 -11.48 20.69
N PRO A 179 -11.21 -11.34 19.44
CA PRO A 179 -11.58 -10.22 18.59
C PRO A 179 -13.07 -10.16 18.33
N ASP A 180 -13.66 -9.00 18.55
CA ASP A 180 -15.08 -8.68 18.33
C ASP A 180 -15.27 -7.64 17.23
N LEU A 181 -14.19 -7.06 16.70
CA LEU A 181 -14.21 -6.07 15.63
C LEU A 181 -13.37 -6.49 14.43
N ILE A 182 -13.82 -6.12 13.24
CA ILE A 182 -12.98 -5.91 12.06
C ILE A 182 -12.73 -4.41 11.96
N VAL A 183 -11.46 -4.02 12.01
CA VAL A 183 -11.04 -2.62 11.87
C VAL A 183 -10.22 -2.45 10.60
N SER A 184 -10.47 -1.37 9.88
CA SER A 184 -9.65 -0.90 8.77
C SER A 184 -9.18 0.53 9.05
N GLN A 185 -7.89 0.82 8.88
CA GLN A 185 -7.30 2.14 9.04
C GLN A 185 -6.50 2.52 7.80
N THR A 186 -6.59 3.78 7.40
CA THR A 186 -5.81 4.33 6.28
C THR A 186 -4.84 5.38 6.79
N TYR A 187 -3.60 5.27 6.37
CA TYR A 187 -2.52 6.18 6.71
C TYR A 187 -1.93 6.81 5.45
N ARG A 188 -1.60 8.11 5.53
CA ARG A 188 -0.92 8.85 4.46
C ARG A 188 0.28 9.59 5.02
N TRP A 189 1.33 9.70 4.20
CA TRP A 189 2.46 10.56 4.50
C TRP A 189 2.03 12.03 4.36
N ASP A 190 2.34 12.85 5.36
CA ASP A 190 2.04 14.29 5.36
C ASP A 190 3.27 15.17 4.99
N GLY A 191 4.39 14.54 4.63
CA GLY A 191 5.67 15.22 4.42
C GLY A 191 6.67 14.97 5.56
N ALA A 192 6.19 14.62 6.75
CA ALA A 192 7.03 14.38 7.92
C ALA A 192 6.73 13.07 8.66
N LYS A 193 5.47 12.62 8.66
CA LYS A 193 5.07 11.35 9.28
C LYS A 193 3.81 10.75 8.67
N PHE A 194 3.56 9.49 8.97
CA PHE A 194 2.31 8.84 8.62
C PHE A 194 1.18 9.29 9.54
N ARG A 195 0.15 9.89 8.96
CA ARG A 195 -1.09 10.31 9.64
C ARG A 195 -2.23 9.37 9.31
N ARG A 196 -2.98 8.96 10.32
CA ARG A 196 -4.25 8.25 10.09
C ARG A 196 -5.25 9.24 9.52
N THR A 197 -5.79 8.92 8.35
CA THR A 197 -6.73 9.78 7.60
C THR A 197 -8.14 9.19 7.56
N ALA A 198 -8.27 7.88 7.79
CA ALA A 198 -9.56 7.23 7.92
C ALA A 198 -9.49 6.03 8.86
N GLU A 199 -10.62 5.72 9.48
CA GLU A 199 -10.83 4.49 10.24
C GLU A 199 -12.27 4.02 10.07
N LYS A 200 -12.46 2.70 9.95
CA LYS A 200 -13.76 2.04 9.96
C LYS A 200 -13.69 0.82 10.87
N ALA A 201 -14.67 0.65 11.74
CA ALA A 201 -14.83 -0.52 12.59
C ALA A 201 -16.20 -1.17 12.34
N THR A 202 -16.26 -2.49 12.38
CA THR A 202 -17.50 -3.26 12.22
C THR A 202 -17.47 -4.44 13.18
N ARG A 203 -18.58 -4.69 13.88
CA ARG A 203 -18.67 -5.81 14.83
C ARG A 203 -18.67 -7.13 14.07
N ILE A 204 -17.99 -8.13 14.63
CA ILE A 204 -18.05 -9.52 14.16
C ILE A 204 -19.34 -10.10 14.74
N SER A 205 -20.25 -10.54 13.86
CA SER A 205 -21.47 -11.26 14.20
C SER A 205 -21.20 -12.74 14.42
#